data_AF-A0A935B7Y8-F1
#
_entry.id   AF-A0A935B7Y8-F1
#
_cell.length_a   1.000
_cell.length_b   1.000
_cell.length_c   1.000
_cell.angle_alpha   90.00
_cell.angle_beta   90.00
_cell.angle_gamma   90.00
#
_symmetry.space_group_name_H-M   'P 1'
#
loop_
_entity.id
_entity.type
_entity.pdbx_description
1 polymer ?
#
loop_
_entity_poly.entity_id
_entity_poly.type
_entity_poly.pdbx_seq_one_letter_code
_entity_poly.pdbx_strand_id
1 'polypeptide(L)'
;MSKISKRPNIKMPSLAEDRAITRAATSDPDAQPLTDTQLQSMVPMIALRGRPRLAKPKQLVSIRYSREVLDYFRSTGEGWQSRMDTVLKRYVSRKSKTPPTRSPEIPHFEQITIQDHFFGTMFLATGSLAHK
;
A
#
# COMPACT_ATOMS: atom_id res chain seq x y z
N MET A 1 -16.43 10.11 4.75
CA MET A 1 -17.28 10.21 3.55
C MET A 1 -16.89 11.47 2.80
N SER A 2 -16.20 11.34 1.67
CA SER A 2 -15.72 12.50 0.89
C SER A 2 -16.92 13.17 0.20
N LYS A 3 -17.18 14.44 0.49
CA LYS A 3 -18.25 15.19 -0.19
C LYS A 3 -17.88 15.32 -1.67
N ILE A 4 -18.73 14.83 -2.57
CA ILE A 4 -18.62 15.10 -4.00
C ILE A 4 -18.71 16.63 -4.18
N SER A 5 -17.67 17.25 -4.74
CA SER A 5 -17.71 18.67 -5.09
C SER A 5 -18.64 18.86 -6.29
N LYS A 6 -19.47 19.92 -6.28
CA LYS A 6 -20.33 20.27 -7.42
C LYS A 6 -19.46 20.52 -8.67
N ARG A 7 -19.83 19.94 -9.81
CA ARG A 7 -19.15 20.19 -11.09
C ARG A 7 -19.38 21.66 -11.50
N PRO A 8 -18.36 22.37 -11.99
CA PRO A 8 -18.55 23.72 -12.52
C PRO A 8 -19.47 23.67 -13.75
N ASN A 9 -20.35 24.67 -13.89
CA ASN A 9 -21.18 24.83 -15.09
C ASN A 9 -20.32 25.45 -16.21
N ILE A 10 -19.88 24.64 -17.17
CA ILE A 10 -19.07 25.07 -18.31
C ILE A 10 -20.02 25.41 -19.46
N LYS A 11 -20.03 26.67 -19.89
CA LYS A 11 -20.71 27.09 -21.12
C LYS A 11 -19.78 26.84 -22.30
N MET A 12 -20.17 25.92 -23.18
CA MET A 12 -19.44 25.68 -24.43
C MET A 12 -19.79 26.76 -25.45
N PRO A 13 -18.83 27.27 -26.24
CA PRO A 13 -19.13 28.21 -27.31
C PRO A 13 -19.99 27.55 -28.40
N SER A 14 -20.72 28.38 -29.14
CA SER A 14 -21.43 27.97 -30.35
C SER A 14 -20.47 27.82 -31.53
N LEU A 15 -20.90 27.13 -32.59
CA LEU A 15 -20.08 26.94 -33.81
C LEU A 15 -19.66 28.25 -34.50
N ALA A 16 -20.43 29.33 -34.32
CA ALA A 16 -20.10 30.64 -34.87
C ALA A 16 -19.00 31.32 -34.03
N GLU A 17 -19.11 31.22 -32.70
CA GLU A 17 -18.12 31.74 -31.76
C GLU A 17 -16.81 30.96 -31.87
N ASP A 18 -16.85 29.62 -31.92
CA ASP A 18 -15.66 28.79 -32.13
C ASP A 18 -14.90 29.16 -33.40
N ARG A 19 -15.62 29.40 -34.51
CA ARG A 19 -14.99 29.86 -35.77
C ARG A 19 -14.33 31.23 -35.63
N ALA A 20 -14.94 32.14 -34.86
CA ALA A 20 -14.35 33.44 -34.59
C ALA A 20 -13.09 33.33 -33.72
N ILE A 21 -13.13 32.49 -32.68
CA ILE A 21 -12.00 32.20 -31.79
C ILE A 21 -10.83 31.59 -32.57
N THR A 22 -11.09 30.56 -33.38
CA THR A 22 -10.06 29.90 -34.19
C THR A 22 -9.43 30.88 -35.19
N ARG A 23 -10.24 31.70 -35.87
CA ARG A 23 -9.71 32.72 -36.81
C ARG A 23 -8.79 33.70 -36.09
N ALA A 24 -9.20 34.20 -34.93
CA ALA A 24 -8.40 35.13 -34.14
C ALA A 24 -7.07 34.49 -33.71
N ALA A 25 -7.10 33.24 -33.24
CA ALA A 25 -5.90 32.50 -32.84
C ALA A 25 -4.94 32.25 -34.02
N THR A 26 -5.45 31.93 -35.21
CA THR A 26 -4.59 31.73 -36.40
C THR A 26 -3.99 33.04 -36.92
N SER A 27 -4.69 34.17 -36.75
CA SER A 27 -4.18 35.48 -37.19
C SER A 27 -3.10 36.06 -36.27
N ASP A 28 -3.00 35.59 -35.02
CA ASP A 28 -2.00 36.02 -34.06
C ASP A 28 -0.69 35.24 -34.25
N PRO A 29 0.43 35.88 -34.66
CA PRO A 29 1.71 35.21 -34.85
C PRO A 29 2.30 34.61 -33.56
N ASP A 30 2.00 35.19 -32.40
CA ASP A 30 2.59 34.81 -31.11
C ASP A 30 1.74 33.78 -30.34
N ALA A 31 0.48 33.57 -30.76
CA ALA A 31 -0.49 32.70 -30.08
C ALA A 31 -1.15 31.66 -31.00
N GLN A 32 -0.43 31.18 -32.00
CA GLN A 32 -0.96 30.17 -32.92
C GLN A 32 -1.30 28.85 -32.20
N PRO A 33 -2.40 28.18 -32.59
CA PRO A 33 -2.73 26.87 -32.06
C PRO A 33 -1.68 25.83 -32.46
N LEU A 34 -1.43 24.87 -31.58
CA LEU A 34 -0.51 23.76 -31.86
C LEU A 34 -1.01 22.93 -33.05
N THR A 35 -0.09 22.48 -33.89
CA THR A 35 -0.39 21.49 -34.91
C THR A 35 -0.57 20.09 -34.29
N ASP A 36 -1.25 19.19 -34.99
CA ASP A 36 -1.43 17.81 -34.52
C ASP A 36 -0.09 17.10 -34.28
N THR A 37 0.91 17.36 -35.13
CA THR A 37 2.26 16.80 -34.99
C THR A 37 2.97 17.31 -33.74
N GLN A 38 2.85 18.61 -33.45
CA GLN A 38 3.38 19.20 -32.23
C GLN A 38 2.66 18.64 -30.99
N LEU A 39 1.34 18.52 -31.04
CA LEU A 39 0.54 17.97 -29.94
C LEU A 39 0.91 16.51 -29.64
N GLN A 40 1.10 15.69 -30.68
CA GLN A 40 1.54 14.29 -30.53
C GLN A 40 2.95 14.16 -29.94
N SER A 41 3.82 15.16 -30.15
CA SER A 41 5.17 15.16 -29.60
C SER A 41 5.23 15.54 -28.10
N MET A 42 4.13 15.99 -27.51
CA MET A 42 4.10 16.41 -26.10
C MET A 42 4.11 15.21 -25.15
N VAL A 43 4.86 15.33 -24.04
CA VAL A 43 4.83 14.34 -22.96
C VAL A 43 3.54 14.53 -22.15
N PRO A 44 2.69 13.50 -22.03
CA PRO A 44 1.48 13.62 -21.24
C PRO A 44 1.84 13.89 -19.76
N MET A 45 1.17 14.84 -19.12
CA MET A 45 1.42 15.18 -17.71
C MET A 45 1.31 13.99 -16.75
N ILE A 46 0.57 12.94 -17.14
CA ILE A 46 0.46 11.67 -16.39
C ILE A 46 1.83 11.00 -16.24
N ALA A 47 2.71 11.11 -17.24
CA ALA A 47 4.06 10.54 -17.21
C ALA A 47 5.02 11.28 -16.24
N LEU A 48 4.69 12.51 -15.84
CA LEU A 48 5.52 13.34 -14.95
C LEU A 48 5.11 13.23 -13.47
N ARG A 49 4.05 12.48 -13.15
CA ARG A 49 3.50 12.50 -11.79
C ARG A 49 4.21 11.51 -10.85
N GLY A 50 5.14 12.04 -10.04
CA GLY A 50 5.65 11.42 -8.82
C GLY A 50 7.02 10.76 -8.92
N ARG A 51 7.53 10.28 -7.77
CA ARG A 51 8.75 9.48 -7.72
C ARG A 51 8.54 8.18 -8.52
N PRO A 52 9.49 7.77 -9.38
CA PRO A 52 9.42 6.49 -10.06
C PRO A 52 9.14 5.35 -9.09
N ARG A 53 8.20 4.46 -9.44
CA ARG A 53 7.88 3.31 -8.61
C ARG A 53 9.12 2.41 -8.50
N LEU A 54 9.45 1.98 -7.28
CA LEU A 54 10.51 0.98 -7.08
C LEU A 54 10.09 -0.34 -7.73
N ALA A 55 11.00 -0.99 -8.46
CA ALA A 55 10.74 -2.29 -9.10
C ALA A 55 10.40 -3.39 -8.09
N LYS A 56 10.96 -3.32 -6.87
CA LYS A 56 10.73 -4.28 -5.78
C LYS A 56 10.52 -3.52 -4.46
N PRO A 57 9.30 -3.07 -4.15
CA PRO A 57 9.01 -2.37 -2.90
C PRO A 57 9.08 -3.32 -1.69
N LYS A 58 9.33 -2.78 -0.50
CA LYS A 58 9.17 -3.53 0.76
C LYS A 58 7.69 -3.86 0.96
N GLN A 59 7.38 -5.11 1.32
CA GLN A 59 6.03 -5.51 1.64
C GLN A 59 5.70 -5.14 3.09
N LEU A 60 4.56 -4.47 3.31
CA LEU A 60 4.05 -4.20 4.65
C LEU A 60 3.40 -5.49 5.19
N VAL A 61 3.93 -6.03 6.28
CA VAL A 61 3.38 -7.21 6.96
C VAL A 61 3.17 -6.89 8.43
N SER A 62 2.06 -7.34 9.01
CA SER A 62 1.79 -7.26 10.45
C SER A 62 2.31 -8.53 11.13
N ILE A 63 3.41 -8.41 11.88
CA ILE A 63 4.08 -9.54 12.57
C ILE A 63 4.24 -9.19 14.04
N ARG A 64 4.01 -10.17 14.92
CA ARG A 64 4.30 -10.07 16.35
C ARG A 64 5.72 -10.58 16.62
N TYR A 65 6.56 -9.74 17.22
CA TYR A 65 7.91 -10.10 17.67
C TYR A 65 7.93 -10.31 19.18
N SER A 66 8.88 -11.10 19.69
CA SER A 66 9.12 -11.19 21.13
C SER A 66 9.55 -9.83 21.69
N ARG A 67 9.24 -9.60 22.97
CA ARG A 67 9.49 -8.32 23.64
C ARG A 67 10.99 -7.98 23.67
N GLU A 68 11.83 -8.94 24.03
CA GLU A 68 13.28 -8.81 24.09
C GLU A 68 13.91 -8.33 22.76
N VAL A 69 13.38 -8.80 21.62
CA VAL A 69 13.85 -8.41 20.29
C VAL A 69 13.49 -6.96 20.01
N LEU A 70 12.26 -6.56 20.30
CA LEU A 70 11.82 -5.18 20.12
C LEU A 70 12.58 -4.23 21.05
N ASP A 71 12.77 -4.60 22.31
CA ASP A 71 13.48 -3.78 23.30
C ASP A 71 14.93 -3.56 22.88
N TYR A 72 15.63 -4.63 22.46
CA TYR A 72 16.99 -4.54 21.92
C TYR A 72 17.06 -3.58 20.73
N PHE A 73 16.26 -3.79 19.68
CA PHE A 73 16.35 -2.94 18.49
C PHE A 73 15.90 -1.50 18.79
N ARG A 74 14.84 -1.27 19.57
CA ARG A 74 14.43 0.09 19.94
C ARG A 74 15.52 0.85 20.71
N SER A 75 16.27 0.16 21.58
CA SER A 75 17.40 0.75 22.29
C SER A 75 18.52 1.26 21.37
N THR A 76 18.59 0.75 20.13
CA THR A 76 19.58 1.22 19.13
C THR A 76 19.23 2.58 18.52
N GLY A 77 18.09 3.19 18.90
CA GLY A 77 17.68 4.53 18.50
C GLY A 77 17.04 4.60 17.12
N GLU A 78 17.04 5.80 16.52
CA GLU A 78 16.41 6.07 15.22
C GLU A 78 16.85 5.06 14.15
N GLY A 79 15.94 4.61 13.29
CA GLY A 79 16.25 3.65 12.23
C GLY A 79 16.37 2.18 12.69
N TRP A 80 15.94 1.85 13.91
CA TRP A 80 15.98 0.48 14.43
C TRP A 80 15.27 -0.56 13.55
N GLN A 81 14.18 -0.19 12.89
CA GLN A 81 13.48 -1.08 11.95
C GLN A 81 14.35 -1.42 10.73
N SER A 82 15.11 -0.45 10.22
CA SER A 82 16.05 -0.66 9.11
C SER A 82 17.24 -1.53 9.53
N ARG A 83 17.71 -1.39 10.79
CA ARG A 83 18.74 -2.30 11.35
C ARG A 83 18.21 -3.72 11.47
N MET A 84 16.97 -3.88 11.96
CA MET A 84 16.31 -5.18 12.07
C MET A 84 16.17 -5.85 10.68
N ASP A 85 15.69 -5.13 9.67
CA ASP A 85 15.63 -5.59 8.27
C ASP A 85 17.00 -6.07 7.76
N THR A 86 18.07 -5.34 8.08
CA THR A 86 19.45 -5.72 7.70
C THR A 86 19.89 -7.03 8.35
N VAL A 87 19.58 -7.24 9.63
CA VAL A 87 19.90 -8.48 10.35
C VAL A 87 19.15 -9.67 9.72
N LEU A 88 17.86 -9.51 9.43
CA LEU A 88 17.05 -10.55 8.80
C LEU A 88 17.57 -10.90 7.40
N LYS A 89 17.94 -9.89 6.59
CA LYS A 89 18.59 -10.11 5.29
C LYS A 89 19.88 -10.92 5.41
N ARG A 90 20.76 -10.56 6.36
CA ARG A 90 22.01 -11.30 6.61
C ARG A 90 21.74 -12.75 7.02
N TYR A 91 20.70 -13.03 7.80
CA TYR A 91 20.31 -14.39 8.15
C TYR A 91 19.91 -15.20 6.90
N VAL A 92 19.03 -14.65 6.06
CA VAL A 92 18.58 -15.29 4.81
C VAL A 92 19.76 -15.55 3.87
N SER A 93 20.62 -14.56 3.64
CA SER A 93 21.80 -14.69 2.76
C SER A 93 22.84 -15.70 3.24
N ARG A 94 22.90 -16.00 4.54
CA ARG A 94 23.76 -17.06 5.08
C ARG A 94 23.17 -18.43 4.82
N LYS A 95 21.87 -18.61 5.10
CA LYS A 95 21.17 -19.89 4.87
C LYS A 95 21.15 -20.29 3.39
N SER A 96 21.04 -19.33 2.47
CA SER A 96 21.06 -19.62 1.04
C SER A 96 22.44 -20.08 0.52
N LYS A 97 23.52 -19.96 1.29
CA LYS A 97 24.89 -20.34 0.89
C LYS A 97 25.32 -21.70 1.43
N THR A 98 24.59 -22.28 2.38
CA THR A 98 24.90 -23.61 2.92
C THR A 98 24.35 -24.68 1.97
N PRO A 99 25.15 -25.68 1.54
CA PRO A 99 24.64 -26.83 0.80
C PRO A 99 23.56 -27.54 1.63
N PRO A 100 22.58 -28.24 1.03
CA PRO A 100 21.61 -29.00 1.79
C PRO A 100 22.29 -30.17 2.52
N THR A 101 22.79 -29.93 3.73
CA THR A 101 23.20 -30.96 4.66
C THR A 101 21.94 -31.61 5.22
N ARG A 102 21.83 -32.93 5.05
CA ARG A 102 20.71 -33.75 5.55
C ARG A 102 20.39 -33.38 7.01
N SER A 103 19.16 -32.96 7.26
CA SER A 103 18.66 -32.46 8.54
C SER A 103 18.81 -33.50 9.66
N PRO A 104 19.25 -33.12 10.87
CA PRO A 104 18.91 -33.87 12.07
C PRO A 104 17.40 -33.72 12.33
N GLU A 105 16.76 -34.83 12.70
CA GLU A 105 15.33 -34.92 13.00
C GLU A 105 14.92 -33.87 14.03
N ILE A 106 13.98 -33.00 13.66
CA ILE A 106 13.31 -32.11 14.61
C ILE A 106 12.23 -32.95 15.29
N PRO A 107 12.22 -33.08 16.64
CA PRO A 107 11.14 -33.80 17.31
C PRO A 107 9.83 -33.07 17.04
N HIS A 108 8.85 -33.86 16.61
CA HIS A 108 7.49 -33.48 16.28
C HIS A 108 6.88 -32.71 17.48
N PHE A 109 6.87 -31.38 17.43
CA PHE A 109 6.15 -30.58 18.41
C PHE A 109 4.67 -30.65 18.04
N GLU A 110 3.89 -31.33 18.88
CA GLU A 110 2.47 -31.56 18.68
C GLU A 110 1.71 -30.28 18.35
N GLN A 111 0.74 -30.47 17.47
CA GLN A 111 -0.21 -29.47 16.99
C GLN A 111 -0.87 -28.74 18.17
N ILE A 112 -0.60 -27.43 18.31
CA ILE A 112 -1.49 -26.57 19.09
C ILE A 112 -2.77 -26.40 18.26
N THR A 113 -3.75 -27.23 18.61
CA THR A 113 -5.15 -27.14 18.21
C THR A 113 -5.64 -25.69 18.36
N ILE A 114 -6.12 -25.11 17.25
CA ILE A 114 -6.97 -23.93 17.29
C ILE A 114 -8.31 -24.39 17.85
N GLN A 115 -8.51 -24.21 19.15
CA GLN A 115 -9.84 -24.28 19.72
C GLN A 115 -10.51 -22.93 19.48
N ASP A 116 -11.38 -22.91 18.47
CA ASP A 116 -12.59 -22.12 18.54
C ASP A 116 -13.21 -22.29 19.94
N HIS A 117 -13.48 -21.19 20.63
CA HIS A 117 -14.84 -20.86 21.05
C HIS A 117 -14.84 -19.60 21.94
N PHE A 118 -15.46 -18.56 21.38
CA PHE A 118 -16.48 -17.73 22.00
C PHE A 118 -16.18 -17.01 23.32
N PHE A 119 -16.16 -15.67 23.19
CA PHE A 119 -16.70 -14.75 24.19
C PHE A 119 -18.01 -15.31 24.79
N GLY A 120 -18.02 -15.55 26.09
CA GLY A 120 -19.18 -16.00 26.86
C GLY A 120 -19.23 -15.28 28.20
N THR A 121 -20.01 -14.21 28.23
CA THR A 121 -20.26 -13.36 29.39
C THR A 121 -21.02 -14.13 30.47
N MET A 122 -20.48 -14.04 31.67
CA MET A 122 -20.93 -14.50 32.99
C MET A 122 -22.39 -14.08 33.31
N PHE A 123 -23.27 -15.02 33.66
CA PHE A 123 -24.40 -14.77 34.55
C PHE A 123 -24.81 -16.04 35.31
N LEU A 124 -25.19 -15.83 36.57
CA LEU A 124 -25.11 -16.76 37.70
C LEU A 124 -26.25 -17.78 37.78
N ALA A 125 -25.94 -18.91 38.41
CA ALA A 125 -26.84 -20.01 38.74
C ALA A 125 -27.60 -19.76 40.06
N THR A 126 -28.89 -20.13 40.07
CA THR A 126 -29.70 -20.73 41.16
C THR A 126 -30.99 -21.17 40.46
N GLY A 127 -31.56 -22.37 40.51
CA GLY A 127 -31.60 -23.43 41.52
C GLY A 127 -33.07 -23.91 41.57
N SER A 128 -33.29 -25.21 41.81
CA SER A 128 -34.52 -25.78 42.40
C SER A 128 -35.70 -26.22 41.50
N LEU A 129 -35.74 -27.54 41.27
CA LEU A 129 -36.75 -28.52 41.75
C LEU A 129 -38.22 -28.50 41.24
N ALA A 130 -38.55 -29.62 40.58
CA ALA A 130 -39.75 -30.48 40.72
C ALA A 130 -41.14 -30.11 40.13
N HIS A 131 -41.60 -31.08 39.33
CA HIS A 131 -42.89 -31.81 39.35
C HIS A 131 -44.12 -31.27 38.60
N LYS A 132 -44.59 -32.18 37.72
CA LYS A 132 -45.92 -32.44 37.16
C LYS A 132 -46.38 -31.58 35.99
#